data_AF-A0A9D8FMG5-F1
#
_entry.id   AF-A0A9D8FMG5-F1
#
_cell.length_a   1.000
_cell.length_b   1.000
_cell.length_c   1.000
_cell.angle_alpha   90.00
_cell.angle_beta   90.00
_cell.angle_gamma   90.00
#
_symmetry.space_group_name_H-M   'P 1'
#
loop_
_entity.id
_entity.type
_entity.pdbx_description
1 polymer ?
#
loop_
_entity_poly.entity_id
_entity_poly.type
_entity_poly.pdbx_seq_one_letter_code
_entity_poly.pdbx_strand_id
1 'polypeptide(L)'
;MLNYFFFKKLSVLLLFCSILFFCKDIESEKKIDPGLRLHIKNQQTASQLNRPIIIVFKVNEEITDLHLQVLRRNKVKIIANIGHIYTASLPARKIFDLAKMKFVDYIQGSKKLKATSRDTIEIPTIKEF
;
A
#
# COMPACT_ATOMS: atom_id res chain seq x y z
N MET A 1 -31.73 -28.81 29.76
CA MET A 1 -31.76 -28.71 28.28
C MET A 1 -31.62 -27.28 27.72
N LEU A 2 -31.77 -26.21 28.52
CA LEU A 2 -31.67 -24.81 28.02
C LEU A 2 -30.25 -24.32 27.68
N ASN A 3 -29.20 -24.81 28.36
CA ASN A 3 -27.82 -24.34 28.13
C ASN A 3 -27.23 -24.72 26.76
N TYR A 4 -27.69 -25.82 26.16
CA TYR A 4 -27.17 -26.30 24.87
C TYR A 4 -27.62 -25.40 23.70
N PHE A 5 -28.81 -24.81 23.81
CA PHE A 5 -29.36 -23.94 22.78
C PHE A 5 -28.66 -22.58 22.73
N PHE A 6 -28.26 -22.07 23.90
CA PHE A 6 -27.51 -20.82 24.03
C PHE A 6 -26.08 -20.97 23.50
N PHE A 7 -25.40 -22.09 23.83
CA PHE A 7 -24.06 -22.38 23.33
C PHE A 7 -24.03 -22.57 21.80
N LYS A 8 -25.04 -23.23 21.23
CA LYS A 8 -25.14 -23.42 19.78
C LYS A 8 -25.40 -22.10 19.04
N LYS A 9 -26.24 -21.20 19.58
CA LYS A 9 -26.45 -19.84 19.03
C LYS A 9 -25.18 -18.98 19.13
N LEU A 10 -24.45 -19.05 20.26
CA LEU A 10 -23.21 -18.30 20.46
C LEU A 10 -22.09 -18.77 19.52
N SER A 11 -21.98 -20.09 19.27
CA SER A 11 -21.03 -20.67 18.34
C SER A 11 -21.30 -20.29 16.88
N VAL A 12 -22.58 -20.25 16.47
CA VAL A 12 -22.96 -19.82 15.11
C VAL A 12 -22.69 -18.32 14.93
N LEU A 13 -22.94 -17.50 15.96
CA LEU A 13 -22.63 -16.06 15.94
C LEU A 13 -21.12 -15.81 15.81
N LEU A 14 -20.28 -16.57 16.53
CA LEU A 14 -18.81 -16.48 16.45
C LEU A 14 -18.29 -16.87 15.06
N LEU A 15 -18.82 -17.95 14.47
CA LEU A 15 -18.51 -18.35 13.10
C LEU A 15 -18.89 -17.26 12.10
N PHE A 16 -20.09 -16.68 12.23
CA PHE A 16 -20.55 -15.59 11.36
C PHE A 16 -19.67 -14.33 11.48
N CYS A 17 -19.28 -13.96 12.71
CA CYS A 17 -18.34 -12.86 12.94
C CYS A 17 -16.99 -13.12 12.27
N SER A 18 -16.44 -14.33 12.38
CA SER A 18 -15.14 -14.66 11.77
C SER A 18 -15.15 -14.53 10.24
N ILE A 19 -16.26 -14.91 9.59
CA ILE A 19 -16.45 -14.77 8.14
C ILE A 19 -16.54 -13.29 7.73
N LEU A 20 -17.25 -12.46 8.50
CA LEU A 20 -17.36 -11.03 8.24
C LEU A 20 -16.03 -10.29 8.39
N PHE A 21 -15.21 -10.66 9.37
CA PHE A 21 -13.86 -10.10 9.50
C PHE A 21 -12.96 -10.51 8.33
N PHE A 22 -13.01 -11.77 7.90
CA PHE A 22 -12.16 -12.28 6.82
C PHE A 22 -12.51 -11.68 5.45
N CYS A 23 -13.80 -11.42 5.18
CA CYS A 23 -14.26 -10.85 3.92
C CYS A 23 -13.69 -9.44 3.68
N LYS A 24 -13.52 -8.65 4.75
CA LYS A 24 -13.05 -7.26 4.70
C LYS A 24 -11.56 -7.15 4.37
N ASP A 25 -10.75 -8.15 4.76
CA ASP A 25 -9.32 -8.16 4.45
C ASP A 25 -9.04 -8.40 2.97
N ILE A 26 -9.83 -9.26 2.31
CA ILE A 26 -9.69 -9.59 0.88
C ILE A 26 -9.92 -8.36 -0.01
N GLU A 27 -10.86 -7.50 0.35
CA GLU A 27 -11.17 -6.29 -0.42
C GLU A 27 -10.03 -5.27 -0.39
N SER A 28 -9.36 -5.13 0.76
CA SER A 28 -8.23 -4.21 0.92
C SER A 28 -7.01 -4.61 0.08
N GLU A 29 -6.78 -5.92 -0.12
CA GLU A 29 -5.66 -6.40 -0.94
C GLU A 29 -5.82 -6.05 -2.43
N LYS A 30 -7.06 -5.91 -2.93
CA LYS A 30 -7.33 -5.60 -4.34
C LYS A 30 -6.92 -4.17 -4.72
N LYS A 31 -6.79 -3.28 -3.73
CA LYS A 31 -6.36 -1.89 -3.93
C LYS A 31 -4.85 -1.77 -4.19
N ILE A 32 -4.08 -2.82 -3.92
CA ILE A 32 -2.62 -2.81 -4.06
C ILE A 32 -2.24 -3.39 -5.42
N ASP A 33 -1.38 -2.69 -6.15
CA ASP A 33 -0.76 -3.18 -7.38
C ASP A 33 -0.16 -4.58 -7.18
N PRO A 34 -0.42 -5.55 -8.08
CA PRO A 34 0.08 -6.91 -7.95
C PRO A 34 1.61 -7.01 -7.86
N GLY A 35 2.34 -6.13 -8.57
CA GLY A 35 3.80 -6.05 -8.50
C GLY A 35 4.29 -5.55 -7.14
N LEU A 36 3.65 -4.51 -6.59
CA LEU A 36 3.92 -4.03 -5.24
C LEU A 36 3.60 -5.10 -4.19
N ARG A 37 2.48 -5.82 -4.33
CA ARG A 37 2.10 -6.90 -3.42
C ARG A 37 3.14 -8.01 -3.40
N LEU A 38 3.64 -8.42 -4.57
CA LEU A 38 4.72 -9.41 -4.67
C LEU A 38 6.00 -8.89 -4.00
N HIS A 39 6.35 -7.62 -4.21
CA HIS A 39 7.52 -7.01 -3.59
C HIS A 39 7.44 -7.01 -2.05
N ILE A 40 6.27 -6.69 -1.48
CA ILE A 40 6.05 -6.71 -0.03
C ILE A 40 6.14 -8.14 0.51
N LYS A 41 5.55 -9.13 -0.18
CA LYS A 41 5.65 -10.55 0.21
C LYS A 41 7.11 -11.03 0.22
N ASN A 42 7.90 -10.65 -0.78
CA ASN A 42 9.33 -10.99 -0.81
C ASN A 42 10.11 -10.35 0.35
N GLN A 43 9.79 -9.09 0.69
CA GLN A 43 10.38 -8.43 1.85
C GLN A 43 9.94 -9.02 3.20
N GLN A 44 8.73 -9.58 3.27
CA GLN A 44 8.25 -10.32 4.43
C GLN A 44 9.07 -11.58 4.66
N THR A 45 9.30 -12.37 3.62
CA THR A 45 10.16 -13.57 3.67
C THR A 45 11.59 -13.21 4.07
N ALA A 46 12.11 -12.07 3.61
CA ALA A 46 13.44 -11.58 3.97
C ALA A 46 13.52 -10.85 5.32
N SER A 47 12.44 -10.76 6.11
CA SER A 47 12.35 -10.00 7.37
C SER A 47 12.69 -8.51 7.26
N GLN A 48 12.52 -7.91 6.08
CA GLN A 48 12.86 -6.51 5.77
C GLN A 48 11.67 -5.55 5.78
N LEU A 49 10.57 -5.91 6.46
CA LEU A 49 9.31 -5.15 6.47
C LEU A 49 9.39 -3.75 7.10
N ASN A 50 10.47 -3.46 7.82
CA ASN A 50 10.71 -2.15 8.43
C ASN A 50 11.34 -1.15 7.45
N ARG A 51 11.81 -1.61 6.29
CA ARG A 51 12.42 -0.72 5.30
C ARG A 51 11.35 0.21 4.71
N PRO A 52 11.63 1.53 4.66
CA PRO A 52 10.73 2.46 4.02
C PRO A 52 10.70 2.22 2.51
N ILE A 53 9.50 2.19 1.94
CA ILE A 53 9.26 2.12 0.50
C ILE A 53 8.57 3.41 0.09
N ILE A 54 8.89 3.90 -1.10
CA ILE A 54 8.16 4.99 -1.72
C ILE A 54 7.02 4.38 -2.54
N ILE A 55 5.81 4.84 -2.27
CA ILE A 55 4.59 4.44 -2.96
C ILE A 55 3.91 5.68 -3.53
N VAL A 56 3.03 5.43 -4.48
CA VAL A 56 2.05 6.40 -4.94
C VAL A 56 0.67 5.79 -4.66
N PHE A 57 -0.23 6.56 -4.06
CA PHE A 57 -1.60 6.14 -3.80
C PHE A 57 -2.60 7.17 -4.30
N LYS A 58 -3.73 6.68 -4.79
CA LYS A 58 -4.89 7.48 -5.21
C LYS A 58 -5.92 7.49 -4.08
N VAL A 59 -6.52 8.64 -3.85
CA VAL A 59 -7.66 8.82 -2.96
C VAL A 59 -8.95 9.11 -3.73
N ASN A 60 -10.10 8.75 -3.16
CA ASN A 60 -11.42 9.04 -3.74
C ASN A 60 -11.98 10.40 -3.32
N GLU A 61 -11.49 10.95 -2.21
CA GLU A 61 -11.93 12.23 -1.65
C GLU A 61 -10.74 13.12 -1.32
N GLU A 62 -11.00 14.40 -1.10
CA GLU A 62 -9.97 15.33 -0.65
C GLU A 62 -9.47 14.94 0.76
N ILE A 63 -8.15 14.99 0.96
CA ILE A 63 -7.56 14.63 2.25
C ILE A 63 -7.77 15.78 3.23
N THR A 64 -8.56 15.54 4.26
CA THR A 64 -8.78 16.49 5.37
C THR A 64 -7.61 16.48 6.36
N ASP A 65 -7.56 17.47 7.25
CA ASP A 65 -6.57 17.53 8.33
C ASP A 65 -6.61 16.29 9.25
N LEU A 66 -7.81 15.74 9.48
CA LEU A 66 -7.97 14.51 10.25
C LEU A 66 -7.32 13.32 9.55
N HIS A 67 -7.50 13.21 8.23
CA HIS A 67 -6.86 12.17 7.43
C HIS A 67 -5.32 12.31 7.49
N LEU A 68 -4.79 13.53 7.39
CA LEU A 68 -3.35 13.79 7.53
C LEU A 68 -2.82 13.38 8.90
N GLN A 69 -3.55 13.65 9.99
CA GLN A 69 -3.16 13.22 11.32
C GLN A 69 -3.10 11.69 11.44
N VAL A 70 -4.09 10.98 10.90
CA VAL A 70 -4.10 9.51 10.89
C VAL A 70 -2.91 8.94 10.09
N LEU A 71 -2.64 9.50 8.91
CA LEU A 71 -1.49 9.12 8.08
C LEU A 71 -0.16 9.32 8.83
N ARG A 72 0.02 10.46 9.50
CA ARG A 72 1.21 10.74 10.32
C ARG A 72 1.37 9.76 11.48
N ARG A 73 0.28 9.46 12.21
CA ARG A 73 0.28 8.44 13.29
C ARG A 73 0.69 7.05 12.79
N ASN A 74 0.29 6.72 11.56
CA ASN A 74 0.65 5.46 10.90
C ASN A 74 2.05 5.47 10.26
N LYS A 75 2.87 6.50 10.51
CA LYS A 75 4.22 6.67 9.96
C LYS A 75 4.23 6.77 8.43
N VAL A 76 3.16 7.30 7.84
CA VAL A 76 3.09 7.62 6.43
C VAL A 76 3.59 9.05 6.24
N LYS A 77 4.75 9.20 5.62
CA LYS A 77 5.35 10.50 5.30
C LYS A 77 4.96 10.89 3.88
N ILE A 78 4.05 11.84 3.73
CA ILE A 78 3.72 12.43 2.43
C ILE A 78 4.94 13.21 1.91
N ILE A 79 5.33 12.94 0.67
CA ILE A 79 6.44 13.58 -0.02
C ILE A 79 5.93 14.63 -0.99
N ALA A 80 4.90 14.27 -1.76
CA ALA A 80 4.29 15.13 -2.77
C ALA A 80 2.83 14.75 -2.97
N ASN A 81 2.02 15.69 -3.44
CA ASN A 81 0.64 15.47 -3.84
C ASN A 81 0.32 16.23 -5.13
N ILE A 82 -0.47 15.62 -5.99
CA ILE A 82 -1.01 16.22 -7.22
C ILE A 82 -2.49 15.83 -7.29
N GLY A 83 -3.38 16.76 -6.93
CA GLY A 83 -4.80 16.47 -6.79
C GLY A 83 -5.07 15.30 -5.84
N HIS A 84 -5.73 14.26 -6.33
CA HIS A 84 -6.07 13.05 -5.59
C HIS A 84 -4.95 11.97 -5.58
N ILE A 85 -3.75 12.31 -6.05
CA ILE A 85 -2.63 11.37 -6.12
C ILE A 85 -1.54 11.83 -5.15
N TYR A 86 -1.12 10.93 -4.26
CA TYR A 86 -0.17 11.21 -3.20
C TYR A 86 1.03 10.27 -3.30
N THR A 87 2.22 10.84 -3.20
CA THR A 87 3.47 10.10 -3.06
C THR A 87 3.86 10.08 -1.60
N ALA A 88 4.13 8.89 -1.05
CA ALA A 88 4.47 8.74 0.35
C ALA A 88 5.59 7.73 0.59
N SER A 89 6.32 7.94 1.69
CA SER A 89 7.25 6.97 2.23
C SER A 89 6.67 6.35 3.51
N LEU A 90 6.65 5.02 3.58
CA LEU A 90 6.21 4.28 4.75
C LEU A 90 6.87 2.89 4.81
N PRO A 91 6.97 2.27 6.00
CA PRO A 91 7.44 0.89 6.11
C PRO A 91 6.54 -0.09 5.32
N ALA A 92 7.14 -1.10 4.69
CA ALA A 92 6.42 -2.10 3.89
C ALA A 92 5.21 -2.72 4.62
N ARG A 93 5.36 -3.04 5.91
CA ARG A 93 4.28 -3.58 6.76
C ARG A 93 3.03 -2.69 6.85
N LYS A 94 3.18 -1.38 6.66
CA LYS A 94 2.09 -0.40 6.80
C LYS A 94 1.32 -0.18 5.51
N ILE A 95 1.74 -0.78 4.39
CA ILE A 95 1.05 -0.62 3.11
C ILE A 95 -0.34 -1.27 3.15
N PHE A 96 -0.48 -2.44 3.79
CA PHE A 96 -1.79 -3.07 3.97
C PHE A 96 -2.71 -2.24 4.88
N ASP A 97 -2.16 -1.66 5.95
CA ASP A 97 -2.93 -0.76 6.84
C ASP A 97 -3.44 0.48 6.07
N LEU A 98 -2.63 1.02 5.16
CA LEU A 98 -3.03 2.13 4.28
C LEU A 98 -4.14 1.70 3.31
N ALA A 99 -4.05 0.52 2.71
CA ALA A 99 -5.08 -0.01 1.81
C ALA A 99 -6.43 -0.22 2.52
N LYS A 100 -6.43 -0.51 3.81
CA LYS A 100 -7.66 -0.64 4.62
C LYS A 100 -8.41 0.68 4.83
N MET A 101 -7.76 1.82 4.57
CA MET A 101 -8.42 3.13 4.71
C MET A 101 -9.50 3.31 3.64
N LYS A 102 -10.65 3.87 4.05
CA LYS A 102 -11.80 4.06 3.16
C LYS A 102 -11.52 5.04 2.03
N PHE A 103 -10.76 6.09 2.33
CA PHE A 103 -10.45 7.14 1.37
C PHE A 103 -9.39 6.76 0.34
N VAL A 104 -8.74 5.60 0.49
CA VAL A 104 -7.70 5.11 -0.43
C VAL A 104 -8.35 4.19 -1.46
N ASP A 105 -8.15 4.50 -2.74
CA ASP A 105 -8.68 3.70 -3.86
C ASP A 105 -7.65 2.70 -4.38
N TYR A 106 -6.42 3.17 -4.57
CA TYR A 106 -5.38 2.38 -5.25
C TYR A 106 -3.99 2.73 -4.74
N ILE A 107 -3.09 1.75 -4.67
CA ILE A 107 -1.70 1.90 -4.22
C ILE A 107 -0.77 1.20 -5.21
N GLN A 108 0.25 1.92 -5.68
CA GLN A 108 1.31 1.41 -6.54
C GLN A 108 2.69 1.70 -5.98
N GLY A 109 3.67 0.85 -6.30
CA GLY A 109 5.07 1.11 -5.95
C GLY A 109 5.63 2.21 -6.84
N SER A 110 6.47 3.10 -6.29
CA SER A 110 7.17 4.05 -7.14
C SER A 110 8.16 3.29 -8.03
N LYS A 111 8.02 3.37 -9.36
CA LYS A 111 9.07 2.89 -10.26
C LYS A 111 10.30 3.77 -10.06
N LYS A 112 11.40 3.17 -9.59
CA LYS A 112 12.71 3.83 -9.74
C LYS A 112 12.99 3.86 -11.24
N LEU A 113 12.88 5.05 -11.84
CA LEU A 113 13.36 5.26 -13.19
C LEU A 113 14.86 4.99 -13.16
N LYS A 114 15.28 3.83 -13.66
CA LYS A 114 16.66 3.67 -14.09
C LYS A 114 16.76 4.56 -15.33
N ALA A 115 17.38 5.72 -15.21
CA ALA A 115 17.77 6.51 -16.35
C ALA A 115 18.79 5.68 -17.14
N THR A 116 18.31 4.87 -18.07
CA THR A 116 19.15 4.30 -19.12
C THR A 116 19.41 5.46 -20.07
N SER A 117 20.46 6.23 -19.81
CA SER A 117 21.02 7.11 -20.84
C SER A 117 21.46 6.19 -21.98
N ARG A 118 20.77 6.28 -23.12
CA ARG A 118 21.08 5.54 -24.34
C ARG A 118 21.71 6.46 -25.39
N ASP A 119 22.30 7.55 -24.94
CA ASP A 119 22.96 8.53 -25.81
C ASP A 119 24.46 8.56 -25.47
N THR A 120 25.19 7.53 -25.90
CA THR A 120 26.59 7.73 -26.26
C THR A 120 26.58 8.42 -27.61
N ILE A 121 26.53 9.75 -27.61
CA ILE A 121 26.79 10.54 -28.81
C ILE A 121 28.29 10.40 -29.07
N GLU A 122 28.67 9.62 -30.08
CA GLU A 122 30.02 9.64 -30.62
C GLU A 122 30.28 11.06 -31.15
N ILE A 123 31.14 11.81 -30.45
CA ILE A 123 31.62 13.11 -30.90
C ILE A 123 32.51 12.83 -32.11
N PRO A 124 32.18 13.31 -33.33
CA PRO A 124 33.07 13.12 -34.46
C PRO A 124 34.35 13.93 -34.21
N THR A 125 35.48 13.22 -34.12
CA THR A 125 36.82 13.81 -34.09
C THR A 125 36.99 14.65 -35.36
N ILE A 126 36.94 15.98 -35.21
CA ILE A 126 37.29 16.90 -36.28
C ILE A 126 38.79 16.71 -36.53
N LYS A 127 39.14 16.15 -37.69
CA LYS A 127 40.53 16.16 -38.16
C LYS A 127 40.87 17.58 -38.55
N GLU A 128 41.78 18.21 -37.80
CA GLU A 128 42.44 19.43 -38.23
C GLU A 128 43.32 19.11 -39.46
N PHE A 129 43.29 20.03 -40.42
CA PHE A 129 44.05 19.98 -41.68
C PHE A 129 45.54 20.26 -41.46
#